data_AF-A0AAW9ARU2-F1
#
_entry.id   AF-A0AAW9ARU2-F1
#
_cell.length_a   1.000
_cell.length_b   1.000
_cell.length_c   1.000
_cell.angle_alpha   90.00
_cell.angle_beta   90.00
_cell.angle_gamma   90.00
#
_symmetry.space_group_name_H-M   'P 1'
#
loop_
_entity.id
_entity.type
_entity.pdbx_description
1 polymer ?
#
loop_
_entity_poly.entity_id
_entity_poly.type
_entity_poly.pdbx_seq_one_letter_code
_entity_poly.pdbx_strand_id
1 'polypeptide(L)'
;MVGVAWSGMTAASELINFNEQDTLSSINTAYDQQYSALRIDENISHYNKLNAEIESTKIKLATNVEMIKSDSNRLKDKLVDGVYDESLILTLRNMSAKVNSMKNEIETAGKLLVETKQQLSQDQQEASQIERVKNDALLALYEKIKARHLNESKRVINDTYSGQLQCNVAESLSTCVNRNLPSIKNAFVLSKGGLSRIKLTSFKVVDANQKLNGDLSFTADASYKHNYSANTEVELRQALDLDNVRFVFRSNSPQTVFYINDQKVGSGERVDVTGNYVGIYSVRAVNNHKTQSLKLNLKNGGDYFFPFASKASAPKAVPTRLAVEDKTDANSEKAQPKDTVRFSESLLPPTVIAELESAEEPDLQRYTNKVLYKDEAFTYLLPRFRGNKKSHDIFLSQADAQKYCERLSSRLPNKAAYEYLRLYTYLSPGDYWTKDGKVYSSEKHEELDQAFDTNKFICMVNMN
;
A
#
# COMPACT_ATOMS: atom_id res chain seq x y z
N MET A 1 9.03 26.59 -10.02
CA MET A 1 9.27 25.76 -11.22
C MET A 1 10.73 25.33 -11.17
N VAL A 2 11.01 24.22 -10.50
CA VAL A 2 12.36 23.69 -10.28
C VAL A 2 12.32 22.26 -10.78
N GLY A 3 13.05 22.00 -11.86
CA GLY A 3 13.12 20.70 -12.49
C GLY A 3 13.85 19.71 -11.60
N VAL A 4 13.18 18.61 -11.27
CA VAL A 4 13.81 17.44 -10.68
C VAL A 4 14.60 16.77 -11.81
N ALA A 5 15.92 16.84 -11.73
CA ALA A 5 16.80 16.09 -12.60
C ALA A 5 16.75 14.61 -12.19
N TRP A 6 16.13 13.79 -13.05
CA TRP A 6 16.12 12.34 -12.93
C TRP A 6 17.50 11.79 -13.30
N SER A 7 18.39 11.67 -12.32
CA SER A 7 19.73 11.10 -12.50
C SER A 7 19.76 9.55 -12.49
N GLY A 8 18.65 8.90 -12.87
CA GLY A 8 18.55 7.44 -12.99
C GLY A 8 18.36 6.90 -14.42
N MET A 9 18.12 7.76 -15.41
CA MET A 9 17.68 7.33 -16.75
C MET A 9 18.81 7.11 -17.78
N THR A 10 20.06 7.47 -17.49
CA THR A 10 21.11 7.48 -18.52
C THR A 10 21.64 6.08 -18.89
N ALA A 11 21.55 5.08 -18.02
CA ALA A 11 22.03 3.72 -18.32
C ALA A 11 21.00 2.85 -19.09
N ALA A 12 19.70 3.10 -18.90
CA ALA A 12 18.60 2.36 -19.53
C ALA A 12 18.35 2.78 -20.99
N SER A 13 18.66 4.04 -21.32
CA SER A 13 18.44 4.64 -22.64
C SER A 13 19.21 3.99 -23.79
N GLU A 14 20.27 3.22 -23.52
CA GLU A 14 21.05 2.53 -24.57
C GLU A 14 20.56 1.10 -24.87
N LEU A 15 19.79 0.48 -23.97
CA LEU A 15 19.33 -0.90 -24.15
C LEU A 15 18.00 -0.98 -24.90
N ILE A 16 17.15 0.01 -24.73
CA ILE A 16 15.85 0.13 -25.38
C ILE A 16 15.99 1.15 -26.51
N ASN A 17 15.69 0.75 -27.75
CA ASN A 17 15.72 1.69 -28.86
C ASN A 17 14.44 2.55 -28.90
N PHE A 18 14.43 3.56 -29.77
CA PHE A 18 13.30 4.50 -29.90
C PHE A 18 11.95 3.80 -30.14
N ASN A 19 11.90 2.84 -31.07
CA ASN A 19 10.65 2.12 -31.39
C ASN A 19 10.16 1.25 -30.22
N GLU A 20 11.08 0.67 -29.45
CA GLU A 20 10.77 -0.12 -28.26
C GLU A 20 10.29 0.78 -27.11
N GLN A 21 10.87 1.98 -27.00
CA GLN A 21 10.42 3.00 -26.04
C GLN A 21 9.01 3.50 -26.36
N ASP A 22 8.69 3.73 -27.63
CA ASP A 22 7.33 4.09 -28.07
C ASP A 22 6.33 2.98 -27.75
N THR A 23 6.75 1.72 -27.94
CA THR A 23 5.93 0.55 -27.58
C THR A 23 5.69 0.49 -26.07
N LEU A 24 6.72 0.67 -25.25
CA LEU A 24 6.62 0.72 -23.79
C LEU A 24 5.69 1.85 -23.32
N SER A 25 5.83 3.04 -23.91
CA SER A 25 4.97 4.19 -23.61
C SER A 25 3.51 3.92 -23.97
N SER A 26 3.26 3.26 -25.11
CA SER A 26 1.92 2.85 -25.53
C SER A 26 1.28 1.84 -24.57
N ILE A 27 2.05 0.84 -24.10
CA ILE A 27 1.60 -0.15 -23.10
C ILE A 27 1.20 0.56 -21.80
N ASN A 28 2.04 1.46 -21.30
CA ASN A 28 1.76 2.18 -20.05
C ASN A 28 0.55 3.11 -20.19
N THR A 29 0.45 3.83 -21.31
CA THR A 29 -0.70 4.72 -21.57
C THR A 29 -2.01 3.94 -21.65
N ALA A 30 -2.02 2.78 -22.30
CA ALA A 30 -3.21 1.93 -22.37
C ALA A 30 -3.61 1.40 -20.99
N TYR A 31 -2.64 0.99 -20.17
CA TYR A 31 -2.88 0.59 -18.79
C TYR A 31 -3.50 1.73 -17.96
N ASP A 32 -2.88 2.92 -17.97
CA ASP A 32 -3.34 4.05 -17.18
C ASP A 32 -4.77 4.47 -17.56
N GLN A 33 -5.08 4.48 -18.87
CA GLN A 33 -6.42 4.76 -19.37
C GLN A 33 -7.45 3.73 -18.92
N GLN A 34 -7.16 2.43 -19.09
CA GLN A 34 -8.09 1.37 -18.73
C GLN A 34 -8.29 1.29 -17.20
N TYR A 35 -7.22 1.39 -16.43
CA TYR A 35 -7.28 1.36 -14.97
C TYR A 35 -8.04 2.57 -14.41
N SER A 36 -7.77 3.77 -14.94
CA SER A 36 -8.48 5.00 -14.51
C SER A 36 -9.97 4.96 -14.85
N ALA A 37 -10.36 4.29 -15.95
CA ALA A 37 -11.76 4.14 -16.34
C ALA A 37 -12.58 3.31 -15.34
N LEU A 38 -11.94 2.44 -14.55
CA LEU A 38 -12.61 1.65 -13.51
C LEU A 38 -13.05 2.49 -12.30
N ARG A 39 -12.46 3.67 -12.10
CA ARG A 39 -12.83 4.62 -11.02
C ARG A 39 -12.91 3.96 -9.63
N ILE A 40 -12.04 2.97 -9.36
CA ILE A 40 -12.05 2.18 -8.12
C ILE A 40 -11.98 3.07 -6.88
N ASP A 41 -11.08 4.05 -6.86
CA ASP A 41 -10.90 4.95 -5.71
C ASP A 41 -12.15 5.79 -5.43
N GLU A 42 -12.83 6.24 -6.49
CA GLU A 42 -14.08 6.98 -6.37
C GLU A 42 -15.23 6.10 -5.85
N ASN A 43 -15.30 4.86 -6.34
CA ASN A 43 -16.29 3.88 -5.88
C ASN A 43 -16.04 3.46 -4.42
N ILE A 44 -14.78 3.36 -3.98
CA ILE A 44 -14.40 3.13 -2.57
C ILE A 44 -14.85 4.31 -1.71
N SER A 45 -14.54 5.53 -2.14
CA SER A 45 -14.95 6.75 -1.44
C SER A 45 -16.48 6.86 -1.31
N HIS A 46 -17.21 6.54 -2.39
CA HIS A 46 -18.66 6.50 -2.40
C HIS A 46 -19.22 5.44 -1.43
N TYR A 47 -18.68 4.22 -1.46
CA TYR A 47 -19.04 3.14 -0.53
C TYR A 47 -18.83 3.57 0.93
N ASN A 48 -17.69 4.17 1.24
CA ASN A 48 -17.36 4.61 2.59
C ASN A 48 -18.26 5.75 3.07
N LYS A 49 -18.59 6.68 2.18
CA LYS A 49 -19.55 7.76 2.46
C LYS A 49 -20.94 7.19 2.78
N LEU A 50 -21.45 6.26 1.97
CA LEU A 50 -22.74 5.60 2.22
C LEU A 50 -22.74 4.88 3.57
N ASN A 51 -21.66 4.16 3.89
CA ASN A 51 -21.53 3.46 5.17
C ASN A 51 -21.56 4.44 6.36
N ALA A 52 -20.81 5.55 6.27
CA ALA A 52 -20.80 6.58 7.30
C ALA A 52 -22.18 7.28 7.47
N GLU A 53 -22.89 7.51 6.36
CA GLU A 53 -24.24 8.08 6.38
C GLU A 53 -25.25 7.13 7.03
N ILE A 54 -25.18 5.83 6.75
CA ILE A 54 -26.00 4.80 7.39
C ILE A 54 -25.75 4.79 8.90
N GLU A 55 -24.50 4.73 9.34
CA GLU A 55 -24.16 4.70 10.76
C GLU A 55 -24.57 5.99 11.48
N SER A 56 -24.37 7.16 10.85
CA SER A 56 -24.85 8.44 11.40
C SER A 56 -26.37 8.45 11.57
N THR A 57 -27.11 7.90 10.60
CA THR A 57 -28.58 7.84 10.64
C THR A 57 -29.07 6.84 11.69
N LYS A 58 -28.39 5.71 11.88
CA LYS A 58 -28.67 4.77 12.98
C LYS A 58 -28.50 5.40 14.35
N ILE A 59 -27.45 6.20 14.56
CA ILE A 59 -27.24 6.93 15.82
C ILE A 59 -28.39 7.92 16.06
N LYS A 60 -28.74 8.74 15.07
CA LYS A 60 -29.87 9.68 15.17
C LYS A 60 -31.20 8.97 15.43
N LEU A 61 -31.40 7.80 14.81
CA LEU A 61 -32.57 6.97 15.03
C LEU A 61 -32.63 6.48 16.49
N ALA A 62 -31.53 5.96 17.03
CA ALA A 62 -31.43 5.52 18.42
C ALA A 62 -31.76 6.66 19.39
N THR A 63 -31.15 7.84 19.21
CA THR A 63 -31.44 9.01 20.06
C THR A 63 -32.91 9.45 19.96
N ASN A 64 -33.51 9.45 18.76
CA ASN A 64 -34.93 9.77 18.63
C ASN A 64 -35.83 8.74 19.30
N VAL A 65 -35.49 7.46 19.23
CA VAL A 65 -36.24 6.39 19.94
C VAL A 65 -36.14 6.58 21.46
N GLU A 66 -34.98 6.92 22.00
CA GLU A 66 -34.80 7.21 23.43
C GLU A 66 -35.59 8.43 23.87
N MET A 67 -35.54 9.53 23.10
CA MET A 67 -36.33 10.73 23.39
C MET A 67 -37.84 10.42 23.36
N ILE A 68 -38.33 9.66 22.37
CA ILE A 68 -39.74 9.22 22.32
C ILE A 68 -40.12 8.45 23.59
N LYS A 69 -39.27 7.52 24.06
CA LYS A 69 -39.53 6.77 25.30
C LYS A 69 -39.61 7.69 26.52
N SER A 70 -38.65 8.62 26.66
CA SER A 70 -38.60 9.57 27.77
C SER A 70 -39.80 10.52 27.78
N ASP A 71 -40.10 11.14 26.63
CA ASP A 71 -41.22 12.08 26.49
C ASP A 71 -42.58 11.37 26.63
N SER A 72 -42.68 10.11 26.20
CA SER A 72 -43.90 9.31 26.39
C SER A 72 -44.14 8.98 27.88
N ASN A 73 -43.08 8.73 28.66
CA ASN A 73 -43.21 8.56 30.11
C ASN A 73 -43.64 9.88 30.77
N ARG A 74 -43.04 11.00 30.37
CA ARG A 74 -43.42 12.33 30.87
C ARG A 74 -44.87 12.68 30.54
N LEU A 75 -45.34 12.33 29.34
CA LEU A 75 -46.74 12.52 28.95
C LEU A 75 -47.67 11.68 29.82
N LYS A 76 -47.32 10.41 30.08
CA LYS A 76 -48.08 9.52 30.97
C LYS A 76 -48.22 10.12 32.36
N ASP A 77 -47.12 10.60 32.95
CA ASP A 77 -47.13 11.19 34.30
C ASP A 77 -48.02 12.44 34.35
N LYS A 78 -47.88 13.36 33.38
CA LYS A 78 -48.74 14.55 33.29
C LYS A 78 -50.23 14.22 33.16
N LEU A 79 -50.57 13.19 32.40
CA LEU A 79 -51.97 12.76 32.23
C LEU A 79 -52.55 12.17 33.52
N VAL A 80 -51.74 11.44 34.31
CA VAL A 80 -52.16 10.94 35.64
C VAL A 80 -52.40 12.11 36.60
N ASP A 81 -51.60 13.17 36.49
CA ASP A 81 -51.78 14.41 37.26
C ASP A 81 -52.93 15.30 36.73
N GLY A 82 -53.64 14.87 35.69
CA GLY A 82 -54.77 15.60 35.09
C GLY A 82 -54.38 16.75 34.16
N VAL A 83 -53.11 16.84 33.74
CA VAL A 83 -52.60 17.89 32.85
C VAL A 83 -52.41 17.37 31.43
N TYR A 84 -53.09 18.00 30.47
CA TYR A 84 -52.94 17.70 29.04
C TYR A 84 -51.92 18.63 28.38
N ASP A 85 -50.83 18.07 27.85
CA ASP A 85 -49.77 18.84 27.15
C ASP A 85 -49.79 18.55 25.64
N GLU A 86 -50.50 19.39 24.91
CA GLU A 86 -50.65 19.28 23.45
C GLU A 86 -49.31 19.43 22.70
N SER A 87 -48.40 20.26 23.23
CA SER A 87 -47.09 20.50 22.62
C SER A 87 -46.20 19.25 22.66
N LEU A 88 -46.28 18.48 23.75
CA LEU A 88 -45.56 17.23 23.93
C LEU A 88 -46.08 16.14 22.98
N ILE A 89 -47.40 16.06 22.79
CA ILE A 89 -48.03 15.13 21.85
C ILE A 89 -47.61 15.44 20.41
N LEU A 90 -47.64 16.72 20.00
CA LEU A 90 -47.17 17.13 18.67
C LEU A 90 -45.69 16.80 18.45
N THR A 91 -44.86 16.97 19.48
CA THR A 91 -43.43 16.62 19.44
C THR A 91 -43.26 15.11 19.23
N LEU A 92 -43.94 14.28 20.02
CA LEU A 92 -43.92 12.82 19.89
C LEU A 92 -44.39 12.35 18.50
N ARG A 93 -45.45 12.95 17.95
CA ARG A 93 -45.95 12.64 16.59
C ARG A 93 -44.90 12.98 15.52
N ASN A 94 -44.26 14.14 15.62
CA ASN A 94 -43.19 14.54 14.68
C ASN A 94 -41.96 13.63 14.78
N MET A 95 -41.58 13.20 15.98
CA MET A 95 -40.46 12.28 16.19
C MET A 95 -40.77 10.88 15.65
N SER A 96 -42.00 10.39 15.85
CA SER A 96 -42.49 9.15 15.24
C SER A 96 -42.39 9.18 13.70
N ALA A 97 -42.83 10.26 13.06
CA ALA A 97 -42.71 10.42 11.61
C ALA A 97 -41.23 10.41 11.15
N LYS A 98 -40.35 11.10 11.91
CA LYS A 98 -38.90 11.09 11.63
C LYS A 98 -38.27 9.70 11.78
N VAL A 99 -38.70 8.89 12.75
CA VAL A 99 -38.24 7.50 12.91
C VAL A 99 -38.51 6.69 11.64
N ASN A 100 -39.71 6.83 11.07
CA ASN A 100 -40.06 6.11 9.84
C ASN A 100 -39.22 6.59 8.63
N SER A 101 -39.02 7.91 8.48
CA SER A 101 -38.14 8.48 7.46
C SER A 101 -36.72 7.95 7.57
N MET A 102 -36.12 8.01 8.77
CA MET A 102 -34.75 7.54 9.00
C MET A 102 -34.59 6.04 8.75
N LYS A 103 -35.60 5.21 9.05
CA LYS A 103 -35.57 3.77 8.70
C LYS A 103 -35.53 3.56 7.19
N ASN A 104 -36.36 4.28 6.43
CA ASN A 104 -36.38 4.20 4.97
C ASN A 104 -35.06 4.71 4.34
N GLU A 105 -34.48 5.78 4.89
CA GLU A 105 -33.17 6.30 4.49
C GLU A 105 -32.07 5.23 4.69
N ILE A 106 -32.05 4.57 5.86
CA ILE A 106 -31.12 3.47 6.15
C ILE A 106 -31.29 2.30 5.17
N GLU A 107 -32.53 1.89 4.88
CA GLU A 107 -32.78 0.78 3.96
C GLU A 107 -32.33 1.12 2.52
N THR A 108 -32.64 2.33 2.06
CA THR A 108 -32.28 2.79 0.71
C THR A 108 -30.76 2.91 0.56
N ALA A 109 -30.08 3.56 1.51
CA ALA A 109 -28.63 3.66 1.52
C ALA A 109 -27.98 2.26 1.66
N GLY A 110 -28.60 1.35 2.41
CA GLY A 110 -28.14 -0.03 2.55
C GLY A 110 -28.18 -0.81 1.23
N LYS A 111 -29.21 -0.65 0.40
CA LYS A 111 -29.28 -1.26 -0.94
C LYS A 111 -28.17 -0.73 -1.85
N LEU A 112 -28.00 0.60 -1.90
CA LEU A 112 -26.93 1.25 -2.66
C LEU A 112 -25.53 0.81 -2.20
N LEU A 113 -25.34 0.59 -0.89
CA LEU A 113 -24.08 0.11 -0.33
C LEU A 113 -23.73 -1.30 -0.83
N VAL A 114 -24.71 -2.19 -0.89
CA VAL A 114 -24.54 -3.57 -1.41
C VAL A 114 -24.23 -3.55 -2.90
N GLU A 115 -24.94 -2.73 -3.68
CA GLU A 115 -24.69 -2.55 -5.11
C GLU A 115 -23.28 -2.00 -5.36
N THR A 116 -22.87 -0.95 -4.63
CA THR A 116 -21.53 -0.37 -4.74
C THR A 116 -20.44 -1.38 -4.36
N LYS A 117 -20.67 -2.22 -3.33
CA LYS A 117 -19.74 -3.29 -2.95
C LYS A 117 -19.58 -4.33 -4.06
N GLN A 118 -20.68 -4.70 -4.72
CA GLN A 118 -20.65 -5.64 -5.83
C GLN A 118 -19.89 -5.07 -7.03
N GLN A 119 -20.13 -3.79 -7.36
CA GLN A 119 -19.39 -3.09 -8.41
C GLN A 119 -17.88 -3.06 -8.09
N LEU A 120 -17.50 -2.68 -6.87
CA LEU A 120 -16.08 -2.68 -6.45
C LEU A 120 -15.42 -4.06 -6.62
N SER A 121 -16.13 -5.13 -6.29
CA SER A 121 -15.61 -6.48 -6.49
C SER A 121 -15.42 -6.82 -7.97
N GLN A 122 -16.26 -6.30 -8.86
CA GLN A 122 -16.13 -6.49 -10.31
C GLN A 122 -14.98 -5.64 -10.86
N ASP A 123 -14.92 -4.36 -10.49
CA ASP A 123 -13.84 -3.44 -10.89
C ASP A 123 -12.47 -4.00 -10.46
N GLN A 124 -12.37 -4.60 -9.27
CA GLN A 124 -11.11 -5.18 -8.78
C GLN A 124 -10.70 -6.45 -9.53
N GLN A 125 -11.68 -7.23 -10.04
CA GLN A 125 -11.40 -8.34 -10.95
C GLN A 125 -10.92 -7.83 -12.31
N GLU A 126 -11.53 -6.76 -12.83
CA GLU A 126 -11.16 -6.13 -14.08
C GLU A 126 -9.78 -5.48 -14.03
N ALA A 127 -9.47 -4.76 -12.95
CA ALA A 127 -8.13 -4.23 -12.67
C ALA A 127 -7.07 -5.34 -12.70
N SER A 128 -7.40 -6.49 -12.09
CA SER A 128 -6.50 -7.65 -12.11
C SER A 128 -6.27 -8.19 -13.51
N GLN A 129 -7.24 -8.08 -14.42
CA GLN A 129 -7.12 -8.51 -15.82
C GLN A 129 -6.33 -7.49 -16.64
N ILE A 130 -6.57 -6.19 -16.45
CA ILE A 130 -5.80 -5.10 -17.08
C ILE A 130 -4.31 -5.20 -16.71
N GLU A 131 -4.00 -5.46 -15.43
CA GLU A 131 -2.62 -5.69 -14.98
C GLU A 131 -1.97 -6.91 -15.65
N ARG A 132 -2.72 -8.00 -15.86
CA ARG A 132 -2.21 -9.18 -16.58
C ARG A 132 -1.89 -8.84 -18.03
N VAL A 133 -2.80 -8.13 -18.71
CA VAL A 133 -2.59 -7.69 -20.11
C VAL A 133 -1.35 -6.81 -20.23
N LYS A 134 -1.16 -5.86 -19.31
CA LYS A 134 0.06 -5.04 -19.24
C LYS A 134 1.30 -5.93 -19.09
N ASN A 135 1.30 -6.85 -18.12
CA ASN A 135 2.45 -7.71 -17.84
C ASN A 135 2.78 -8.62 -19.03
N ASP A 136 1.79 -9.20 -19.68
CA ASP A 136 1.99 -10.05 -20.86
C ASP A 136 2.58 -9.23 -22.02
N ALA A 137 2.12 -7.99 -22.21
CA ALA A 137 2.68 -7.08 -23.21
C ALA A 137 4.13 -6.68 -22.91
N LEU A 138 4.46 -6.40 -21.64
CA LEU A 138 5.83 -6.11 -21.21
C LEU A 138 6.76 -7.31 -21.37
N LEU A 139 6.28 -8.52 -21.06
CA LEU A 139 7.03 -9.76 -21.30
C LEU A 139 7.29 -10.01 -22.79
N ALA A 140 6.29 -9.78 -23.64
CA ALA A 140 6.46 -9.87 -25.09
C ALA A 140 7.49 -8.84 -25.62
N LEU A 141 7.45 -7.62 -25.09
CA LEU A 141 8.44 -6.59 -25.41
C LEU A 141 9.85 -6.99 -24.94
N TYR A 142 9.98 -7.53 -23.72
CA TYR A 142 11.23 -8.06 -23.19
C TYR A 142 11.84 -9.14 -24.10
N GLU A 143 11.06 -10.15 -24.49
CA GLU A 143 11.56 -11.23 -25.35
C GLU A 143 12.00 -10.69 -26.73
N LYS A 144 11.28 -9.70 -27.26
CA LYS A 144 11.64 -9.02 -28.52
C LYS A 144 12.98 -8.28 -28.39
N ILE A 145 13.17 -7.51 -27.32
CA ILE A 145 14.41 -6.75 -27.07
C ILE A 145 15.58 -7.71 -26.81
N LYS A 146 15.35 -8.76 -26.01
CA LYS A 146 16.32 -9.83 -25.75
C LYS A 146 16.77 -10.51 -27.04
N ALA A 147 15.84 -10.90 -27.90
CA ALA A 147 16.16 -11.52 -29.19
C ALA A 147 17.00 -10.60 -30.08
N ARG A 148 16.70 -9.29 -30.09
CA ARG A 148 17.50 -8.28 -30.81
C ARG A 148 18.92 -8.21 -30.28
N HIS A 149 19.13 -8.03 -28.98
CA HIS A 149 20.47 -7.97 -28.38
C HIS A 149 21.27 -9.26 -28.58
N LEU A 150 20.62 -10.42 -28.48
CA LEU A 150 21.25 -11.71 -28.80
C LEU A 150 21.71 -11.78 -30.27
N ASN A 151 20.92 -11.24 -31.20
CA ASN A 151 21.30 -11.18 -32.62
C ASN A 151 22.44 -10.18 -32.86
N GLU A 152 22.40 -9.01 -32.23
CA GLU A 152 23.46 -7.99 -32.28
C GLU A 152 24.79 -8.53 -31.73
N SER A 153 24.76 -9.35 -30.66
CA SER A 153 25.97 -9.95 -30.08
C SER A 153 26.71 -10.90 -31.02
N LYS A 154 26.02 -11.46 -32.02
CA LYS A 154 26.62 -12.36 -33.00
C LYS A 154 27.34 -11.60 -34.12
N ARG A 155 26.96 -10.35 -34.39
CA ARG A 155 27.47 -9.52 -35.49
C ARG A 155 28.82 -8.90 -35.13
N VAL A 156 29.74 -8.89 -36.08
CA VAL A 156 30.99 -8.12 -35.99
C VAL A 156 30.74 -6.76 -36.63
N ILE A 157 31.01 -5.70 -35.88
CA ILE A 157 30.94 -4.33 -36.34
C ILE A 157 32.36 -3.86 -36.60
N ASN A 158 32.58 -3.31 -37.79
CA ASN A 158 33.83 -2.63 -38.14
C ASN A 158 33.60 -1.13 -38.01
N ASP A 159 34.52 -0.46 -37.33
CA ASP A 159 34.42 0.96 -37.03
C ASP A 159 35.80 1.61 -37.09
N THR A 160 35.82 2.92 -37.27
CA THR A 160 37.05 3.70 -37.37
C THR A 160 37.08 4.70 -36.22
N TYR A 161 38.18 4.71 -35.47
CA TYR A 161 38.40 5.56 -34.31
C TYR A 161 39.59 6.49 -34.53
N SER A 162 39.33 7.79 -34.53
CA SER A 162 40.38 8.81 -34.65
C SER A 162 40.59 9.52 -33.33
N GLY A 163 41.84 9.87 -33.04
CA GLY A 163 42.19 10.53 -31.80
C GLY A 163 43.52 11.29 -31.89
N GLN A 164 43.86 11.96 -30.79
CA GLN A 164 45.10 12.71 -30.66
C GLN A 164 45.82 12.29 -29.38
N LEU A 165 47.15 12.31 -29.42
CA LEU A 165 48.03 12.02 -28.29
C LEU A 165 49.31 12.86 -28.38
N GLN A 166 50.00 13.04 -27.26
CA GLN A 166 51.24 13.80 -27.22
C GLN A 166 52.44 12.86 -27.08
N CYS A 167 53.34 12.93 -28.04
CA CYS A 167 54.59 12.16 -28.09
C CYS A 167 55.78 13.02 -27.70
N ASN A 168 56.84 12.36 -27.23
CA ASN A 168 58.13 13.02 -27.17
C ASN A 168 58.64 13.27 -28.60
N VAL A 169 59.13 14.47 -28.89
CA VAL A 169 59.69 14.86 -30.20
C VAL A 169 60.88 13.98 -30.61
N ALA A 170 61.61 13.43 -29.63
CA ALA A 170 62.76 12.54 -29.86
C ALA A 170 62.37 11.06 -30.05
N GLU A 171 61.12 10.68 -29.81
CA GLU A 171 60.63 9.30 -29.94
C GLU A 171 60.09 9.07 -31.37
N SER A 172 60.27 7.87 -31.92
CA SER A 172 59.69 7.56 -33.24
C SER A 172 58.17 7.38 -33.13
N LEU A 173 57.46 7.75 -34.22
CA LEU A 173 56.02 7.59 -34.36
C LEU A 173 55.52 6.20 -33.93
N SER A 174 56.20 5.14 -34.39
CA SER A 174 55.82 3.76 -34.08
C SER A 174 55.99 3.42 -32.60
N THR A 175 57.04 3.94 -31.95
CA THR A 175 57.31 3.70 -30.53
C THR A 175 56.26 4.40 -29.67
N CYS A 176 55.93 5.65 -30.00
CA CYS A 176 54.92 6.41 -29.29
C CYS A 176 53.51 5.79 -29.44
N VAL A 177 53.12 5.36 -30.65
CA VAL A 177 51.83 4.69 -30.87
C VAL A 177 51.77 3.35 -30.14
N ASN A 178 52.81 2.53 -30.19
CA ASN A 178 52.83 1.24 -29.49
C ASN A 178 52.80 1.39 -27.97
N ARG A 179 53.50 2.39 -27.41
CA ARG A 179 53.46 2.72 -25.97
C ARG A 179 52.07 3.11 -25.52
N ASN A 180 51.34 3.87 -26.33
CA ASN A 180 50.00 4.36 -26.02
C ASN A 180 48.88 3.42 -26.49
N LEU A 181 49.18 2.34 -27.20
CA LEU A 181 48.19 1.43 -27.77
C LEU A 181 47.17 0.88 -26.75
N PRO A 182 47.56 0.50 -25.51
CA PRO A 182 46.59 0.09 -24.49
C PRO A 182 45.62 1.20 -24.11
N SER A 183 46.10 2.44 -23.96
CA SER A 183 45.28 3.61 -23.64
C SER A 183 44.32 3.97 -24.77
N ILE A 184 44.80 3.90 -26.02
CA ILE A 184 43.97 4.12 -27.22
C ILE A 184 42.87 3.06 -27.30
N LYS A 185 43.20 1.78 -27.10
CA LYS A 185 42.23 0.68 -27.07
C LYS A 185 41.19 0.88 -25.97
N ASN A 186 41.61 1.25 -24.77
CA ASN A 186 40.69 1.50 -23.65
C ASN A 186 39.77 2.69 -23.94
N ALA A 187 40.28 3.78 -24.51
CA ALA A 187 39.47 4.93 -24.90
C ALA A 187 38.41 4.55 -25.95
N PHE A 188 38.79 3.77 -26.97
CA PHE A 188 37.82 3.24 -27.93
C PHE A 188 36.76 2.38 -27.24
N VAL A 189 37.16 1.44 -26.38
CA VAL A 189 36.21 0.57 -25.68
C VAL A 189 35.26 1.35 -24.79
N LEU A 190 35.74 2.35 -24.06
CA LEU A 190 34.92 3.24 -23.23
C LEU A 190 33.93 4.05 -24.09
N SER A 191 34.35 4.53 -25.27
CA SER A 191 33.46 5.24 -26.19
C SER A 191 32.28 4.39 -26.71
N LYS A 192 32.38 3.06 -26.61
CA LYS A 192 31.37 2.10 -27.04
C LYS A 192 30.60 1.45 -25.89
N GLY A 193 30.62 2.06 -24.70
CA GLY A 193 29.90 1.58 -23.52
C GLY A 193 30.71 0.66 -22.60
N GLY A 194 32.03 0.55 -22.83
CA GLY A 194 32.95 -0.16 -21.95
C GLY A 194 33.05 -1.68 -22.20
N LEU A 195 33.92 -2.33 -21.42
CA LEU A 195 34.21 -3.78 -21.51
C LEU A 195 33.00 -4.66 -21.17
N SER A 196 32.03 -4.14 -20.43
CA SER A 196 30.78 -4.85 -20.11
C SER A 196 29.88 -4.99 -21.33
N ARG A 197 29.91 -4.02 -22.26
CA ARG A 197 28.97 -3.91 -23.39
C ARG A 197 29.55 -4.32 -24.73
N ILE A 198 30.88 -4.29 -24.89
CA ILE A 198 31.52 -4.76 -26.13
C ILE A 198 32.70 -5.69 -25.88
N LYS A 199 32.91 -6.61 -26.82
CA LYS A 199 34.10 -7.46 -26.92
C LYS A 199 34.86 -7.08 -28.18
N LEU A 200 36.02 -6.46 -27.99
CA LEU A 200 36.94 -6.11 -29.08
C LEU A 200 37.48 -7.40 -29.74
N THR A 201 37.37 -7.51 -31.06
CA THR A 201 37.86 -8.65 -31.84
C THR A 201 39.15 -8.31 -32.60
N SER A 202 39.28 -7.08 -33.10
CA SER A 202 40.48 -6.57 -33.76
C SER A 202 40.65 -5.08 -33.46
N PHE A 203 41.88 -4.61 -33.39
CA PHE A 203 42.18 -3.18 -33.27
C PHE A 203 43.56 -2.90 -33.81
N LYS A 204 43.64 -2.04 -34.83
CA LYS A 204 44.88 -1.69 -35.50
C LYS A 204 44.89 -0.20 -35.83
N VAL A 205 45.95 0.49 -35.43
CA VAL A 205 46.23 1.85 -35.90
C VAL A 205 46.67 1.76 -37.36
N VAL A 206 45.91 2.39 -38.26
CA VAL A 206 46.11 2.32 -39.72
C VAL A 206 46.81 3.55 -40.26
N ASP A 207 46.61 4.70 -39.61
CA ASP A 207 47.26 5.96 -39.97
C ASP A 207 47.67 6.73 -38.71
N ALA A 208 48.80 7.43 -38.79
CA ALA A 208 49.31 8.28 -37.72
C ALA A 208 50.21 9.38 -38.30
N ASN A 209 50.00 10.62 -37.86
CA ASN A 209 50.77 11.78 -38.27
C ASN A 209 51.22 12.59 -37.06
N GLN A 210 52.51 12.91 -36.97
CA GLN A 210 53.10 13.66 -35.85
C GLN A 210 53.62 15.02 -36.33
N LYS A 211 53.20 16.07 -35.63
CA LYS A 211 53.70 17.44 -35.80
C LYS A 211 55.05 17.62 -35.10
N LEU A 212 55.82 18.62 -35.53
CA LEU A 212 57.15 18.93 -34.99
C LEU A 212 57.15 19.29 -33.49
N ASN A 213 56.00 19.69 -32.92
CA ASN A 213 55.83 19.97 -31.50
C ASN A 213 55.52 18.72 -30.65
N GLY A 214 55.42 17.54 -31.26
CA GLY A 214 55.12 16.29 -30.57
C GLY A 214 53.64 15.86 -30.61
N ASP A 215 52.74 16.68 -31.16
CA ASP A 215 51.32 16.31 -31.27
C ASP A 215 51.11 15.27 -32.37
N LEU A 216 50.53 14.12 -32.01
CA LEU A 216 50.24 13.02 -32.92
C LEU A 216 48.73 12.84 -33.08
N SER A 217 48.24 12.86 -34.32
CA SER A 217 46.89 12.44 -34.68
C SER A 217 46.92 11.03 -35.28
N PHE A 218 46.00 10.15 -34.87
CA PHE A 218 45.93 8.78 -35.38
C PHE A 218 44.51 8.41 -35.81
N THR A 219 44.44 7.40 -36.66
CA THR A 219 43.21 6.70 -37.06
C THR A 219 43.42 5.21 -36.88
N ALA A 220 42.49 4.54 -36.23
CA ALA A 220 42.51 3.12 -35.95
C ALA A 220 41.26 2.44 -36.49
N ASP A 221 41.45 1.31 -37.16
CA ASP A 221 40.38 0.41 -37.51
C ASP A 221 40.17 -0.57 -36.36
N ALA A 222 38.92 -0.65 -35.91
CA ALA A 222 38.49 -1.50 -34.83
C ALA A 222 37.36 -2.41 -35.30
N SER A 223 37.43 -3.68 -34.89
CA SER A 223 36.33 -4.61 -35.01
C SER A 223 35.90 -5.04 -33.62
N TYR A 224 34.59 -5.03 -33.36
CA TYR A 224 34.04 -5.47 -32.07
C TYR A 224 32.71 -6.19 -32.24
N LYS A 225 32.31 -6.93 -31.20
CA LYS A 225 30.97 -7.49 -31.04
C LYS A 225 30.29 -6.88 -29.83
N HIS A 226 28.97 -6.72 -29.87
CA HIS A 226 28.23 -6.43 -28.65
C HIS A 226 28.29 -7.63 -27.70
N ASN A 227 28.38 -7.37 -26.41
CA ASN A 227 28.37 -8.39 -25.38
C ASN A 227 26.99 -8.48 -24.76
N TYR A 228 26.38 -9.66 -24.81
CA TYR A 228 25.13 -9.93 -24.09
C TYR A 228 25.45 -10.78 -22.87
N SER A 229 25.18 -10.26 -21.68
CA SER A 229 25.53 -10.88 -20.40
C SER A 229 24.33 -10.96 -19.47
N ALA A 230 24.47 -11.69 -18.35
CA ALA A 230 23.46 -11.72 -17.31
C ALA A 230 23.15 -10.31 -16.74
N ASN A 231 24.13 -9.40 -16.72
CA ASN A 231 23.91 -8.02 -16.27
C ASN A 231 23.02 -7.26 -17.25
N THR A 232 23.15 -7.52 -18.55
CA THR A 232 22.27 -6.96 -19.59
C THR A 232 20.82 -7.40 -19.40
N GLU A 233 20.60 -8.64 -18.96
CA GLU A 233 19.25 -9.14 -18.62
C GLU A 233 18.65 -8.43 -17.41
N VAL A 234 19.46 -8.18 -16.38
CA VAL A 234 19.02 -7.43 -15.19
C VAL A 234 18.69 -5.99 -15.54
N GLU A 235 19.56 -5.29 -16.27
CA GLU A 235 19.33 -3.91 -16.70
C GLU A 235 18.08 -3.80 -17.60
N LEU A 236 17.87 -4.78 -18.49
CA LEU A 236 16.68 -4.81 -19.35
C LEU A 236 15.38 -5.06 -18.57
N ARG A 237 15.41 -5.93 -17.57
CA ARG A 237 14.26 -6.18 -16.69
C ARG A 237 13.90 -4.97 -15.86
N GLN A 238 14.91 -4.29 -15.29
CA GLN A 238 14.74 -3.03 -14.58
C GLN A 238 14.14 -1.95 -15.47
N ALA A 239 14.64 -1.81 -16.70
CA ALA A 239 14.16 -0.80 -17.65
C ALA A 239 12.69 -1.01 -18.08
N LEU A 240 12.20 -2.25 -18.02
CA LEU A 240 10.81 -2.61 -18.35
C LEU A 240 9.92 -2.76 -17.10
N ASP A 241 10.43 -2.44 -15.91
CA ASP A 241 9.76 -2.65 -14.62
C ASP A 241 9.29 -4.10 -14.39
N LEU A 242 10.00 -5.06 -15.00
CA LEU A 242 9.72 -6.50 -14.90
C LEU A 242 10.32 -7.16 -13.65
N ASP A 243 10.92 -6.36 -12.77
CA ASP A 243 11.42 -6.82 -11.47
C ASP A 243 10.26 -7.18 -10.52
N ASN A 244 9.05 -6.69 -10.79
CA ASN A 244 7.85 -7.00 -10.00
C ASN A 244 7.17 -8.27 -10.52
N VAL A 245 7.25 -9.37 -9.77
CA VAL A 245 6.50 -10.60 -10.05
C VAL A 245 5.19 -10.59 -9.28
N ARG A 246 4.10 -10.96 -9.95
CA ARG A 246 2.78 -11.16 -9.33
C ARG A 246 2.47 -12.64 -9.24
N PHE A 247 2.16 -13.14 -8.06
CA PHE A 247 1.80 -14.55 -7.83
C PHE A 247 0.81 -14.68 -6.68
N VAL A 248 0.26 -15.86 -6.51
CA VAL A 248 -0.82 -16.15 -5.56
C VAL A 248 -0.36 -17.21 -4.59
N PHE A 249 -0.51 -16.94 -3.30
CA PHE A 249 -0.49 -17.97 -2.28
C PHE A 249 -1.91 -18.43 -1.96
N ARG A 250 -2.12 -19.75 -1.93
CA ARG A 250 -3.39 -20.35 -1.52
C ARG A 250 -3.21 -21.24 -0.31
N SER A 251 -4.23 -21.28 0.53
CA SER A 251 -4.34 -22.14 1.70
C SER A 251 -5.79 -22.60 1.85
N ASN A 252 -5.99 -23.81 2.35
CA ASN A 252 -7.31 -24.35 2.67
C ASN A 252 -7.82 -23.91 4.06
N SER A 253 -7.21 -22.89 4.64
CA SER A 253 -7.61 -22.31 5.92
C SER A 253 -7.43 -20.79 5.92
N PRO A 254 -8.42 -20.03 6.41
CA PRO A 254 -8.42 -18.56 6.40
C PRO A 254 -7.49 -17.96 7.46
N GLN A 255 -7.06 -18.76 8.44
CA GLN A 255 -6.16 -18.35 9.52
C GLN A 255 -4.67 -18.45 9.13
N THR A 256 -4.37 -18.72 7.86
CA THR A 256 -2.99 -18.88 7.39
C THR A 256 -2.33 -17.53 7.15
N VAL A 257 -1.12 -17.36 7.67
CA VAL A 257 -0.26 -16.19 7.43
C VAL A 257 0.93 -16.62 6.58
N PHE A 258 1.18 -15.91 5.49
CA PHE A 258 2.28 -16.15 4.58
C PHE A 258 3.45 -15.22 4.86
N TYR A 259 4.65 -15.77 4.79
CA TYR A 259 5.91 -15.07 4.95
C TYR A 259 6.84 -15.41 3.79
N ILE A 260 7.60 -14.42 3.34
CA ILE A 260 8.72 -14.60 2.42
C ILE A 260 9.96 -14.11 3.16
N ASN A 261 10.97 -14.97 3.33
CA ASN A 261 12.20 -14.67 4.10
C ASN A 261 11.89 -14.02 5.46
N ASP A 262 10.95 -14.62 6.19
CA ASP A 262 10.46 -14.18 7.52
C ASP A 262 9.72 -12.84 7.57
N GLN A 263 9.52 -12.16 6.46
CA GLN A 263 8.64 -10.98 6.37
C GLN A 263 7.21 -11.39 6.02
N LYS A 264 6.23 -10.88 6.78
CA LYS A 264 4.81 -11.14 6.54
C LYS A 264 4.38 -10.45 5.25
N VAL A 265 3.82 -11.22 4.32
CA VAL A 265 3.33 -10.70 3.02
C VAL A 265 1.81 -10.71 2.90
N GLY A 266 1.11 -11.45 3.75
CA GLY A 266 -0.35 -11.43 3.81
C GLY A 266 -0.93 -12.58 4.63
N SER A 267 -2.26 -12.62 4.76
CA SER A 267 -2.99 -13.67 5.47
C SER A 267 -4.34 -13.95 4.84
N GLY A 268 -4.77 -15.21 4.86
CA GLY A 268 -6.05 -15.65 4.30
C GLY A 268 -5.95 -16.97 3.53
N GLU A 269 -7.05 -17.37 2.90
CA GLU A 269 -7.11 -18.54 2.01
C GLU A 269 -6.45 -18.26 0.65
N ARG A 270 -6.40 -16.99 0.26
CA ARG A 270 -5.80 -16.53 -0.98
C ARG A 270 -5.13 -15.18 -0.73
N VAL A 271 -3.86 -15.07 -1.09
CA VAL A 271 -3.10 -13.82 -1.01
C VAL A 271 -2.43 -13.58 -2.36
N ASP A 272 -2.87 -12.55 -3.07
CA ASP A 272 -2.21 -12.06 -4.27
C ASP A 272 -1.03 -11.16 -3.83
N VAL A 273 0.19 -11.54 -4.20
CA VAL A 273 1.42 -10.85 -3.82
C VAL A 273 2.05 -10.28 -5.08
N THR A 274 2.34 -8.98 -5.05
CA THR A 274 3.09 -8.27 -6.09
C THR A 274 4.34 -7.67 -5.45
N GLY A 275 5.50 -7.90 -6.03
CA GLY A 275 6.73 -7.29 -5.56
C GLY A 275 7.98 -7.90 -6.17
N ASN A 276 9.14 -7.42 -5.73
CA ASN A 276 10.44 -7.86 -6.23
C ASN A 276 10.84 -9.21 -5.62
N TYR A 277 10.29 -10.29 -6.19
CA TYR A 277 10.52 -11.67 -5.75
C TYR A 277 11.09 -12.56 -6.87
N VAL A 278 12.11 -12.08 -7.60
CA VAL A 278 12.76 -12.87 -8.66
C VAL A 278 13.83 -13.81 -8.07
N GLY A 279 13.59 -15.11 -8.05
CA GLY A 279 14.54 -16.12 -7.57
C GLY A 279 13.95 -17.17 -6.63
N ILE A 280 14.82 -17.89 -5.92
CA ILE A 280 14.42 -18.92 -4.94
C ILE A 280 14.28 -18.27 -3.57
N TYR A 281 13.07 -18.24 -3.02
CA TYR A 281 12.77 -17.67 -1.72
C TYR A 281 12.34 -18.73 -0.72
N SER A 282 12.65 -18.50 0.56
CA SER A 282 12.10 -19.29 1.65
C SER A 282 10.70 -18.77 1.94
N VAL A 283 9.69 -19.52 1.51
CA VAL A 283 8.29 -19.20 1.75
C VAL A 283 7.80 -20.03 2.92
N ARG A 284 7.24 -19.35 3.92
CA ARG A 284 6.70 -19.97 5.12
C ARG A 284 5.23 -19.63 5.28
N ALA A 285 4.38 -20.65 5.34
CA ALA A 285 2.98 -20.51 5.70
C ALA A 285 2.80 -20.98 7.15
N VAL A 286 2.15 -20.17 7.99
CA VAL A 286 1.91 -20.47 9.40
C VAL A 286 0.41 -20.49 9.66
N ASN A 287 -0.08 -21.59 10.25
CA ASN A 287 -1.47 -21.76 10.65
C ASN A 287 -1.52 -22.45 12.01
N ASN A 288 -2.09 -21.81 13.04
CA ASN A 288 -2.26 -22.39 14.38
C ASN A 288 -1.01 -23.14 14.90
N HIS A 289 0.14 -22.47 14.90
CA HIS A 289 1.46 -23.00 15.32
C HIS A 289 2.04 -24.13 14.45
N LYS A 290 1.38 -24.53 13.37
CA LYS A 290 1.96 -25.40 12.34
C LYS A 290 2.57 -24.56 11.23
N THR A 291 3.78 -24.93 10.84
CA THR A 291 4.57 -24.21 9.86
C THR A 291 4.87 -25.13 8.68
N GLN A 292 4.56 -24.66 7.47
CA GLN A 292 5.06 -25.25 6.23
C GLN A 292 6.04 -24.30 5.59
N SER A 293 7.26 -24.77 5.35
CA SER A 293 8.32 -24.00 4.72
C SER A 293 8.75 -24.68 3.42
N LEU A 294 8.76 -23.92 2.33
CA LEU A 294 9.17 -24.38 1.01
C LEU A 294 10.15 -23.38 0.41
N LYS A 295 11.19 -23.89 -0.26
CA LYS A 295 12.03 -23.07 -1.14
C LYS A 295 11.36 -23.01 -2.51
N LEU A 296 10.76 -21.88 -2.85
CA LEU A 296 10.00 -21.70 -4.08
C LEU A 296 10.73 -20.75 -5.02
N ASN A 297 10.82 -21.13 -6.29
CA ASN A 297 11.17 -20.19 -7.35
C ASN A 297 9.89 -19.42 -7.74
N LEU A 298 9.77 -18.20 -7.23
CA LEU A 298 8.60 -17.34 -7.40
C LEU A 298 8.62 -16.73 -8.80
N LYS A 299 7.55 -16.98 -9.56
CA LYS A 299 7.41 -16.57 -10.96
C LYS A 299 6.13 -15.77 -11.16
N ASN A 300 6.12 -14.91 -12.17
CA ASN A 300 4.93 -14.18 -12.56
C ASN A 300 3.80 -15.14 -12.96
N GLY A 301 2.58 -14.88 -12.50
CA GLY A 301 1.41 -15.76 -12.65
C GLY A 301 1.46 -17.05 -11.82
N GLY A 302 2.44 -17.21 -10.92
CA GLY A 302 2.57 -18.40 -10.08
C GLY A 302 1.39 -18.59 -9.13
N ASP A 303 1.01 -19.84 -8.88
CA ASP A 303 -0.04 -20.20 -7.92
C ASP A 303 0.49 -21.32 -7.01
N TYR A 304 0.72 -20.98 -5.74
CA TYR A 304 1.41 -21.82 -4.78
C TYR A 304 0.50 -22.15 -3.62
N PHE A 305 0.16 -23.43 -3.48
CA PHE A 305 -0.80 -23.93 -2.50
C PHE A 305 -0.12 -24.57 -1.29
N PHE A 306 -0.55 -24.16 -0.09
CA PHE A 306 -0.06 -24.62 1.21
C PHE A 306 -1.21 -25.30 1.97
N PRO A 307 -1.32 -26.64 1.90
CA PRO A 307 -2.40 -27.37 2.55
C PRO A 307 -2.11 -27.59 4.04
N PHE A 308 -2.95 -27.07 4.92
CA PHE A 308 -2.94 -27.44 6.34
C PHE A 308 -3.95 -28.55 6.59
N ALA A 309 -3.62 -29.50 7.48
CA ALA A 309 -4.56 -30.53 7.86
C ALA A 309 -5.79 -29.88 8.53
N SER A 310 -6.87 -29.72 7.77
CA SER A 310 -8.19 -29.44 8.33
C SER A 310 -8.48 -30.56 9.32
N LYS A 311 -9.02 -30.26 10.50
CA LYS A 311 -9.74 -31.28 11.28
C LYS A 311 -10.88 -31.76 10.37
N ALA A 312 -10.64 -32.84 9.64
CA ALA A 312 -11.52 -33.29 8.59
C ALA A 312 -12.77 -33.90 9.22
N SER A 313 -13.94 -33.34 8.89
CA SER A 313 -15.12 -34.17 8.69
C SER A 313 -14.76 -35.19 7.62
N ALA A 314 -14.77 -36.47 8.00
CA ALA A 314 -14.23 -37.58 7.22
C ALA A 314 -14.83 -37.69 5.81
N PRO A 315 -14.01 -37.96 4.78
CA PRO A 315 -14.50 -38.50 3.51
C PRO A 315 -14.73 -40.01 3.66
N LYS A 316 -15.87 -40.49 3.14
CA LYS A 316 -16.17 -41.91 2.97
C LYS A 316 -15.08 -42.61 2.14
N ALA A 317 -14.64 -43.74 2.65
CA ALA A 317 -13.63 -44.63 2.09
C ALA A 317 -14.07 -45.30 0.78
N VAL A 318 -13.09 -45.57 -0.10
CA VAL A 318 -12.87 -46.88 -0.78
C VAL A 318 -11.34 -47.02 -1.03
N PRO A 319 -10.74 -48.23 -0.89
CA PRO A 319 -9.35 -48.39 -0.50
C PRO A 319 -8.43 -48.83 -1.63
N THR A 320 -7.11 -48.65 -1.45
CA THR A 320 -6.13 -49.56 -2.06
C THR A 320 -5.01 -49.82 -1.06
N ARG A 321 -4.82 -51.11 -0.78
CA ARG A 321 -3.86 -51.72 0.14
C ARG A 321 -2.43 -51.59 -0.37
N LEU A 322 -1.49 -51.57 0.58
CA LEU A 322 -0.23 -52.34 0.70
C LEU A 322 0.57 -51.67 1.86
N ALA A 323 0.39 -52.05 3.12
CA ALA A 323 0.89 -53.23 3.84
C ALA A 323 2.40 -53.19 4.16
N VAL A 324 2.68 -53.59 5.41
CA VAL A 324 3.96 -54.01 6.05
C VAL A 324 4.66 -52.88 6.82
N GLU A 325 4.35 -52.71 8.12
CA GLU A 325 4.95 -53.40 9.31
C GLU A 325 6.22 -52.66 9.79
N ASP A 326 6.55 -52.50 11.07
CA ASP A 326 6.01 -52.95 12.36
C ASP A 326 6.83 -52.26 13.48
N LYS A 327 6.31 -52.37 14.71
CA LYS A 327 7.01 -52.40 16.01
C LYS A 327 7.01 -51.18 16.94
N THR A 328 6.09 -51.35 17.91
CA THR A 328 6.33 -51.51 19.37
C THR A 328 6.34 -50.28 20.27
N ASP A 329 5.28 -50.28 21.10
CA ASP A 329 5.31 -50.40 22.56
C ASP A 329 5.39 -49.14 23.45
N ALA A 330 4.22 -48.92 24.06
CA ALA A 330 3.99 -49.04 25.51
C ALA A 330 4.02 -47.79 26.39
N ASN A 331 2.89 -47.65 27.10
CA ASN A 331 2.72 -47.25 28.50
C ASN A 331 3.11 -45.81 28.92
N SER A 332 2.13 -45.01 29.35
CA SER A 332 1.54 -45.14 30.69
C SER A 332 0.59 -43.98 31.03
N GLU A 333 -0.65 -44.37 31.33
CA GLU A 333 -1.53 -43.95 32.43
C GLU A 333 -1.29 -42.70 33.31
N LYS A 334 -2.47 -42.15 33.67
CA LYS A 334 -2.92 -41.48 34.93
C LYS A 334 -2.78 -39.95 35.01
N ALA A 335 -3.89 -39.19 34.95
CA ALA A 335 -5.06 -39.06 35.84
C ALA A 335 -4.87 -37.89 36.84
N GLN A 336 -5.57 -36.77 36.60
CA GLN A 336 -6.64 -36.19 37.46
C GLN A 336 -6.13 -35.24 38.57
N PRO A 337 -6.97 -34.39 39.23
CA PRO A 337 -8.28 -33.82 38.89
C PRO A 337 -8.43 -32.30 39.25
N LYS A 338 -9.69 -31.84 39.15
CA LYS A 338 -10.37 -30.57 39.46
C LYS A 338 -10.13 -29.97 40.87
N ASP A 339 -10.24 -28.64 41.04
CA ASP A 339 -11.42 -27.96 41.66
C ASP A 339 -11.22 -26.43 41.90
N THR A 340 -12.11 -25.66 41.26
CA THR A 340 -13.03 -24.59 41.71
C THR A 340 -12.82 -23.69 42.98
N VAL A 341 -13.16 -22.39 42.76
CA VAL A 341 -13.77 -21.31 43.62
C VAL A 341 -12.91 -20.47 44.62
N ARG A 342 -12.87 -19.13 44.48
CA ARG A 342 -13.65 -18.11 45.28
C ARG A 342 -13.21 -16.64 45.14
N PHE A 343 -14.24 -15.79 45.22
CA PHE A 343 -14.32 -14.32 45.26
C PHE A 343 -13.60 -13.65 46.45
N SER A 344 -13.23 -12.37 46.29
CA SER A 344 -13.59 -11.29 47.23
C SER A 344 -13.42 -9.89 46.62
N GLU A 345 -14.23 -8.97 47.12
CA GLU A 345 -14.56 -7.63 46.64
C GLU A 345 -13.96 -6.57 47.59
N SER A 346 -13.69 -5.38 47.03
CA SER A 346 -13.51 -4.07 47.70
C SER A 346 -12.24 -3.84 48.55
N LEU A 347 -11.60 -2.67 48.36
CA LEU A 347 -11.35 -1.65 49.40
C LEU A 347 -10.46 -0.51 48.82
N LEU A 348 -11.05 0.67 48.63
CA LEU A 348 -10.34 1.94 48.38
C LEU A 348 -9.70 2.50 49.67
N PRO A 349 -8.60 3.27 49.55
CA PRO A 349 -8.27 4.37 50.47
C PRO A 349 -8.07 5.73 49.74
N PRO A 350 -7.98 6.87 50.46
CA PRO A 350 -8.72 8.09 50.12
C PRO A 350 -7.92 9.29 49.54
N THR A 351 -8.70 10.29 49.12
CA THR A 351 -8.38 11.64 48.64
C THR A 351 -7.47 12.49 49.53
N VAL A 352 -6.55 13.23 48.89
CA VAL A 352 -5.95 14.48 49.40
C VAL A 352 -6.15 15.57 48.34
N ILE A 353 -6.73 16.69 48.79
CA ILE A 353 -7.01 17.91 48.01
C ILE A 353 -5.77 18.79 48.01
N ALA A 354 -5.40 19.31 46.84
CA ALA A 354 -4.61 20.54 46.71
C ALA A 354 -5.26 21.41 45.64
N GLU A 355 -5.43 22.68 45.99
CA GLU A 355 -6.30 23.67 45.37
C GLU A 355 -5.49 24.59 44.43
N LEU A 356 -6.19 25.15 43.43
CA LEU A 356 -5.84 26.26 42.51
C LEU A 356 -4.95 25.98 41.29
N GLU A 357 -5.58 25.94 40.10
CA GLU A 357 -5.56 27.10 39.19
C GLU A 357 -6.79 27.07 38.27
N SER A 358 -7.54 28.17 38.27
CA SER A 358 -8.73 28.38 37.45
C SER A 358 -8.34 28.58 35.98
N ALA A 359 -8.68 27.62 35.15
CA ALA A 359 -8.97 27.86 33.74
C ALA A 359 -10.40 27.37 33.50
N GLU A 360 -11.27 28.25 33.03
CA GLU A 360 -12.65 27.94 32.66
C GLU A 360 -12.68 26.62 31.86
N GLU A 361 -13.28 25.56 32.41
CA GLU A 361 -13.55 24.37 31.61
C GLU A 361 -14.52 24.80 30.50
N PRO A 362 -14.17 24.65 29.21
CA PRO A 362 -15.13 24.95 28.15
C PRO A 362 -16.33 24.04 28.34
N ASP A 363 -17.53 24.62 28.40
CA ASP A 363 -18.80 23.95 28.62
C ASP A 363 -19.03 22.84 27.56
N LEU A 364 -18.54 21.63 27.87
CA LEU A 364 -18.43 20.49 26.97
C LEU A 364 -19.80 19.81 26.69
N GLN A 365 -20.88 20.26 27.34
CA GLN A 365 -22.23 19.71 27.14
C GLN A 365 -22.82 19.99 25.75
N ARG A 366 -22.16 20.80 24.92
CA ARG A 366 -22.63 21.19 23.58
C ARG A 366 -21.90 20.52 22.42
N TYR A 367 -21.00 19.57 22.67
CA TYR A 367 -20.26 18.89 21.59
C TYR A 367 -20.93 17.59 21.15
N THR A 368 -20.89 17.33 19.84
CA THR A 368 -21.39 16.09 19.22
C THR A 368 -20.34 15.54 18.27
N ASN A 369 -20.23 14.21 18.19
CA ASN A 369 -19.27 13.56 17.29
C ASN A 369 -19.95 13.12 16.00
N LYS A 370 -19.38 13.49 14.85
CA LYS A 370 -19.74 12.91 13.54
C LYS A 370 -18.80 11.75 13.26
N VAL A 371 -19.32 10.56 12.98
CA VAL A 371 -18.49 9.46 12.47
C VAL A 371 -18.01 9.84 11.07
N LEU A 372 -16.70 9.97 10.91
CA LEU A 372 -16.02 10.32 9.67
C LEU A 372 -15.69 9.07 8.86
N TYR A 373 -15.24 8.03 9.55
CA TYR A 373 -14.92 6.73 8.96
C TYR A 373 -14.88 5.65 10.04
N LYS A 374 -15.15 4.40 9.67
CA LYS A 374 -15.08 3.24 10.55
C LYS A 374 -14.46 2.09 9.79
N ASP A 375 -13.34 1.59 10.27
CA ASP A 375 -12.74 0.35 9.81
C ASP A 375 -12.90 -0.77 10.84
N GLU A 376 -12.24 -1.91 10.63
CA GLU A 376 -12.30 -3.07 11.53
C GLU A 376 -11.67 -2.81 12.91
N ALA A 377 -10.74 -1.87 13.01
CA ALA A 377 -9.99 -1.57 14.23
C ALA A 377 -10.39 -0.24 14.88
N PHE A 378 -10.81 0.76 14.09
CA PHE A 378 -10.97 2.13 14.55
C PHE A 378 -12.27 2.83 14.11
N THR A 379 -12.87 3.44 15.13
CA THR A 379 -13.77 4.60 15.22
C THR A 379 -13.22 5.99 14.87
N TYR A 380 -13.26 6.54 13.65
CA TYR A 380 -12.81 7.92 13.43
C TYR A 380 -13.95 8.92 13.59
N LEU A 381 -13.84 9.80 14.58
CA LEU A 381 -14.84 10.76 14.98
C LEU A 381 -14.34 12.19 14.72
N LEU A 382 -15.16 13.00 14.05
CA LEU A 382 -14.95 14.44 13.89
C LEU A 382 -15.85 15.20 14.89
N PRO A 383 -15.25 15.86 15.90
CA PRO A 383 -16.01 16.65 16.86
C PRO A 383 -16.64 17.90 16.23
N ARG A 384 -17.89 18.19 16.60
CA ARG A 384 -18.67 19.34 16.13
C ARG A 384 -19.43 20.01 17.27
N PHE A 385 -19.42 21.33 17.30
CA PHE A 385 -20.25 22.08 18.23
C PHE A 385 -21.72 22.04 17.77
N ARG A 386 -22.64 21.78 18.70
CA ARG A 386 -24.09 21.77 18.46
C ARG A 386 -24.73 22.96 19.18
N GLY A 387 -25.00 24.02 18.41
CA GLY A 387 -25.87 25.11 18.86
C GLY A 387 -27.34 24.84 18.56
N ASN A 388 -28.24 25.67 19.11
CA ASN A 388 -29.70 25.52 18.98
C ASN A 388 -30.23 25.53 17.52
N LYS A 389 -29.44 26.00 16.53
CA LYS A 389 -29.86 26.08 15.11
C LYS A 389 -28.79 25.73 14.06
N LYS A 390 -27.50 25.59 14.42
CA LYS A 390 -26.40 25.26 13.49
C LYS A 390 -25.31 24.42 14.17
N SER A 391 -24.67 23.52 13.43
CA SER A 391 -23.44 22.84 13.83
C SER A 391 -22.25 23.33 13.02
N HIS A 392 -21.09 23.48 13.66
CA HIS A 392 -19.84 23.88 13.02
C HIS A 392 -18.66 23.05 13.55
N ASP A 393 -17.57 23.05 12.78
CA ASP A 393 -16.34 22.35 13.14
C ASP A 393 -15.68 23.02 14.35
N ILE A 394 -15.07 22.23 15.23
CA ILE A 394 -14.41 22.72 16.44
C ILE A 394 -12.92 22.91 16.16
N PHE A 395 -12.37 24.01 16.66
CA PHE A 395 -10.94 24.29 16.68
C PHE A 395 -10.50 24.37 18.14
N LEU A 396 -9.57 23.51 18.55
CA LEU A 396 -9.04 23.46 19.91
C LEU A 396 -7.52 23.57 19.90
N SER A 397 -6.94 23.89 21.04
CA SER A 397 -5.50 23.69 21.27
C SER A 397 -5.17 22.20 21.21
N GLN A 398 -3.90 21.85 20.97
CA GLN A 398 -3.48 20.43 20.96
C GLN A 398 -3.82 19.74 22.28
N ALA A 399 -3.54 20.39 23.41
CA ALA A 399 -3.80 19.84 24.75
C ALA A 399 -5.30 19.58 24.98
N ASP A 400 -6.15 20.52 24.57
CA ASP A 400 -7.60 20.38 24.73
C ASP A 400 -8.19 19.35 23.76
N ALA A 401 -7.69 19.28 22.52
CA ALA A 401 -8.06 18.26 21.55
C ALA A 401 -7.71 16.86 22.05
N GLN A 402 -6.51 16.72 22.64
CA GLN A 402 -6.08 15.45 23.25
C GLN A 402 -6.96 15.08 24.45
N LYS A 403 -7.18 16.02 25.37
CA LYS A 403 -8.08 15.81 26.53
C LYS A 403 -9.50 15.44 26.10
N TYR A 404 -10.00 16.02 25.01
CA TYR A 404 -11.31 15.67 24.43
C TYR A 404 -11.33 14.22 23.92
N CYS A 405 -10.33 13.81 23.12
CA CYS A 405 -10.28 12.44 22.60
C CYS A 405 -10.08 11.42 23.73
N GLU A 406 -9.26 11.72 24.74
CA GLU A 406 -9.04 10.84 25.89
C GLU A 406 -10.34 10.58 26.67
N ARG A 407 -11.21 11.59 26.83
CA ARG A 407 -12.56 11.43 27.42
C ARG A 407 -13.46 10.46 26.65
N LEU A 408 -13.21 10.27 25.34
CA LEU A 408 -13.91 9.30 24.49
C LEU A 408 -13.20 7.94 24.44
N SER A 409 -12.24 7.69 25.34
CA SER A 409 -11.37 6.51 25.29
C SER A 409 -10.66 6.36 23.93
N SER A 410 -10.25 7.49 23.36
CA SER A 410 -9.69 7.59 22.02
C SER A 410 -8.42 8.43 21.99
N ARG A 411 -7.75 8.49 20.84
CA ARG A 411 -6.51 9.26 20.68
C ARG A 411 -6.51 10.05 19.38
N LEU A 412 -5.66 11.07 19.31
CA LEU A 412 -5.39 11.77 18.06
C LEU A 412 -4.74 10.82 17.04
N PRO A 413 -5.10 10.89 15.75
CA PRO A 413 -4.43 10.17 14.68
C PRO A 413 -2.99 10.65 14.46
N ASN A 414 -2.13 9.78 13.94
CA ASN A 414 -0.84 10.17 13.40
C ASN A 414 -0.94 10.50 11.90
N LYS A 415 0.15 10.96 11.29
CA LYS A 415 0.20 11.26 9.85
C LYS A 415 -0.29 10.10 8.98
N ALA A 416 0.19 8.89 9.24
CA ALA A 416 -0.20 7.70 8.47
C ALA A 416 -1.71 7.42 8.54
N ALA A 417 -2.34 7.65 9.70
CA ALA A 417 -3.79 7.53 9.84
C ALA A 417 -4.54 8.62 9.06
N TYR A 418 -4.02 9.85 8.96
CA TYR A 418 -4.62 10.88 8.10
C TYR A 418 -4.42 10.60 6.60
N GLU A 419 -3.25 10.09 6.20
CA GLU A 419 -3.01 9.63 4.83
C GLU A 419 -3.93 8.47 4.46
N TYR A 420 -4.13 7.53 5.40
CA TYR A 420 -5.12 6.46 5.29
C TYR A 420 -6.53 7.04 5.16
N LEU A 421 -6.95 7.92 6.07
CA LEU A 421 -8.27 8.55 5.99
C LEU A 421 -8.48 9.30 4.68
N ARG A 422 -7.45 9.92 4.09
CA ARG A 422 -7.56 10.56 2.77
C ARG A 422 -7.93 9.57 1.67
N LEU A 423 -7.40 8.36 1.72
CA LEU A 423 -7.69 7.31 0.73
C LEU A 423 -9.11 6.76 0.89
N TYR A 424 -9.65 6.76 2.11
CA TYR A 424 -10.89 6.05 2.43
C TYR A 424 -12.06 6.96 2.84
N THR A 425 -11.87 8.25 3.03
CA THR A 425 -12.95 9.18 3.36
C THR A 425 -12.64 10.63 2.93
N TYR A 426 -13.68 11.43 2.75
CA TYR A 426 -13.53 12.85 2.49
C TYR A 426 -13.26 13.61 3.80
N LEU A 427 -11.99 13.90 4.04
CA LEU A 427 -11.57 14.87 5.03
C LEU A 427 -11.95 16.28 4.55
N SER A 428 -12.67 17.04 5.37
CA SER A 428 -12.96 18.43 5.04
C SER A 428 -11.66 19.22 4.89
N PRO A 429 -11.56 20.18 3.96
CA PRO A 429 -10.36 20.99 3.84
C PRO A 429 -10.00 21.70 5.16
N GLY A 430 -8.70 21.83 5.39
CA GLY A 430 -8.12 22.45 6.57
C GLY A 430 -7.06 21.60 7.27
N ASP A 431 -6.68 22.11 8.43
CA ASP A 431 -5.52 21.70 9.19
C ASP A 431 -5.93 20.96 10.47
N TYR A 432 -5.32 19.80 10.69
CA TYR A 432 -5.71 18.84 11.73
C TYR A 432 -4.57 18.50 12.69
N TRP A 433 -4.86 18.47 13.99
CA TRP A 433 -3.90 18.01 14.99
C TRP A 433 -3.51 16.55 14.78
N THR A 434 -2.20 16.30 14.78
CA THR A 434 -1.62 14.96 14.89
C THR A 434 -1.28 14.65 16.35
N LYS A 435 -1.17 13.35 16.65
CA LYS A 435 -0.75 12.87 17.98
C LYS A 435 0.59 13.47 18.43
N ASP A 436 1.49 13.75 17.49
CA ASP A 436 2.85 14.20 17.77
C ASP A 436 2.94 15.73 17.95
N GLY A 437 1.80 16.43 18.00
CA GLY A 437 1.74 17.89 18.19
C GLY A 437 2.01 18.71 16.93
N LYS A 438 2.04 18.05 15.77
CA LYS A 438 2.14 18.69 14.46
C LYS A 438 0.77 18.83 13.82
N VAL A 439 0.75 19.47 12.65
CA VAL A 439 -0.49 19.75 11.92
C VAL A 439 -0.47 19.04 10.57
N TYR A 440 -1.43 18.14 10.34
CA TYR A 440 -1.65 17.55 9.03
C TYR A 440 -2.56 18.45 8.20
N SER A 441 -2.06 18.93 7.06
CA SER A 441 -2.86 19.73 6.13
C SER A 441 -3.54 18.85 5.09
N SER A 442 -4.87 18.79 5.12
CA SER A 442 -5.64 18.01 4.15
C SER A 442 -5.59 18.57 2.72
N GLU A 443 -5.22 19.85 2.56
CA GLU A 443 -5.10 20.50 1.24
C GLU A 443 -3.74 20.27 0.60
N LYS A 444 -2.67 20.34 1.40
CA LYS A 444 -1.29 20.14 0.93
C LYS A 444 -0.83 18.68 1.00
N HIS A 445 -1.56 17.85 1.74
CA HIS A 445 -1.26 16.43 1.95
C HIS A 445 0.09 16.16 2.60
N GLU A 446 0.47 17.05 3.52
CA GLU A 446 1.73 16.97 4.23
C GLU A 446 1.54 17.36 5.70
N GLU A 447 2.49 16.94 6.52
CA GLU A 447 2.56 17.33 7.92
C GLU A 447 3.45 18.57 8.02
N LEU A 448 2.90 19.61 8.61
CA LEU A 448 3.52 20.92 8.78
C LEU A 448 3.86 21.16 10.24
N ASP A 449 4.86 21.99 10.46
CA ASP A 449 5.08 22.59 11.77
C ASP A 449 3.90 23.53 12.10
N GLN A 450 3.59 23.64 13.38
CA GLN A 450 2.44 24.37 13.87
C GLN A 450 2.48 25.84 13.43
N ALA A 451 1.47 26.26 12.66
CA ALA A 451 1.27 27.66 12.26
C ALA A 451 0.22 28.39 13.11
N PHE A 452 -0.73 27.66 13.70
CA PHE A 452 -1.85 28.21 14.47
C PHE A 452 -1.97 27.53 15.84
N ASP A 453 -2.42 28.28 16.85
CA ASP A 453 -2.60 27.79 18.23
C ASP A 453 -3.82 26.88 18.40
N THR A 454 -4.74 26.89 17.43
CA THR A 454 -5.91 26.01 17.42
C THR A 454 -6.12 25.44 16.02
N ASN A 455 -6.47 24.14 15.95
CA ASN A 455 -6.70 23.43 14.70
C ASN A 455 -7.89 22.48 14.84
N LYS A 456 -8.39 21.96 13.71
CA LYS A 456 -9.35 20.85 13.73
C LYS A 456 -8.68 19.61 14.30
N PHE A 457 -9.46 18.62 14.67
CA PHE A 457 -8.92 17.34 15.12
C PHE A 457 -9.92 16.23 14.89
N ILE A 458 -9.41 15.01 14.77
CA ILE A 458 -10.20 13.79 14.70
C ILE A 458 -9.83 12.94 15.91
N CYS A 459 -10.79 12.22 16.46
CA CYS A 459 -10.58 11.26 17.52
C CYS A 459 -10.67 9.84 16.95
N MET A 460 -9.62 9.07 17.12
CA MET A 460 -9.51 7.68 16.67
C MET A 460 -9.78 6.75 17.86
N VAL A 461 -10.99 6.24 17.94
CA VAL A 461 -11.50 5.34 18.99
C VAL A 461 -11.15 3.90 18.62
N ASN A 462 -10.54 3.15 19.53
CA ASN A 462 -10.27 1.72 19.31
C ASN A 462 -11.57 0.91 19.48
N MET A 463 -11.80 -0.10 18.62
CA MET A 463 -12.99 -0.95 18.68
C MET A 463 -12.81 -2.23 19.51
N ASN A 464 -11.63 -2.42 20.10
CA ASN A 464 -11.30 -3.58 20.95
C ASN A 464 -11.71 -3.43 22.41
#